data_AF-A0A7S1T4M9-F1
#
_entry.id   AF-A0A7S1T4M9-F1
#
_cell.length_a   1.000
_cell.length_b   1.000
_cell.length_c   1.000
_cell.angle_alpha   90.00
_cell.angle_beta   90.00
_cell.angle_gamma   90.00
#
_symmetry.space_group_name_H-M   'P 1'
#
loop_
_entity.id
_entity.type
_entity.pdbx_description
1 polymer ?
#
loop_
_entity_poly.entity_id
_entity_poly.type
_entity_poly.pdbx_seq_one_letter_code
_entity_poly.pdbx_strand_id
1 'polypeptide(L)'
;MTVSVGFCVSGSGCGELYAPRAGVCLSRRRPCGRSGLYGRSRRRWVSAVGMSEDLVVIGGGVAGLSTALRWAQTVGSPVRVVSRAFAEAAGNAAAGMLAPDAERLHRDGILYRVGQQSRGMYPAWVREVEQAAGIGVDLQLGDGAMLVPIRQGSDRWESEFGDVATWLSSESLAWYEPGLTQEGHGLQGAWQLNDDGQVDNRQLMTALQRACRNASVTIDEGCEVLRLNPDSSGKRIVSVVIRDTTSGITQELHGNRFLMSNGAWLAQLLSVPVKPIKGQMLSLRDDVTNRTISSAIFASDVYLVPKKDGRIIIGATEEDVGFDGSVTPGGLNKLLTSALILVPGLSNLPVLEHWSGLRPTTPDRLPVVGETRYSNVTVLGGLHRNGILLAPILSQVALSHLLQRTPDEALIREAMVAFNPSRFRHSIRIEEPEDTIPTTQTEEHPRIVLWKLDQNGQEVPVLPKQPPVCFLGDQGDLSSPEGDENPMTPSLNTRVSNEAKTMVPTPPSRDSSSEQSPFGDAYEDVTRHMEDDPEITQRHAMALNRSFGIKTTRTTASGEPSCISDDEFEAMELAFTEGLREAETFKHCLENPQDPALLRSREEVERSKESSNINGLSTSSGGYF
;
A
#
# COMPACT_ATOMS: atom_id res chain seq x y z
N MET A 1 -34.58 -32.85 -21.59
CA MET A 1 -35.80 -33.07 -22.39
C MET A 1 -36.13 -31.80 -23.14
N THR A 2 -36.20 -31.97 -24.45
CA THR A 2 -36.53 -31.09 -25.58
C THR A 2 -37.56 -30.00 -25.33
N VAL A 3 -37.36 -28.80 -25.89
CA VAL A 3 -38.34 -28.17 -26.80
C VAL A 3 -37.61 -27.37 -27.89
N SER A 4 -37.89 -27.76 -29.13
CA SER A 4 -37.56 -27.10 -30.39
C SER A 4 -38.67 -26.15 -30.83
N VAL A 5 -38.26 -25.06 -31.50
CA VAL A 5 -38.80 -24.44 -32.74
C VAL A 5 -40.32 -24.33 -32.95
N GLY A 6 -40.78 -23.11 -33.30
CA GLY A 6 -42.05 -22.88 -33.98
C GLY A 6 -42.10 -21.54 -34.72
N PHE A 7 -41.94 -21.58 -36.05
CA PHE A 7 -42.28 -20.51 -36.99
C PHE A 7 -43.80 -20.35 -37.09
N CYS A 8 -44.30 -19.13 -37.37
CA CYS A 8 -45.57 -18.98 -38.08
C CYS A 8 -45.61 -17.68 -38.92
N VAL A 9 -46.25 -17.81 -40.07
CA VAL A 9 -46.20 -16.96 -41.27
C VAL A 9 -47.56 -16.26 -41.49
N SER A 10 -47.50 -15.13 -42.22
CA SER A 10 -48.52 -14.48 -43.07
C SER A 10 -49.64 -13.61 -42.49
N GLY A 11 -49.89 -12.48 -43.18
CA GLY A 11 -51.12 -11.68 -43.02
C GLY A 11 -51.08 -10.25 -43.58
N SER A 12 -50.92 -10.14 -44.90
CA SER A 12 -51.25 -9.05 -45.86
C SER A 12 -52.04 -7.80 -45.41
N GLY A 13 -51.66 -6.62 -45.93
CA GLY A 13 -52.54 -5.44 -46.09
C GLY A 13 -51.85 -4.24 -46.75
N CYS A 14 -52.31 -3.87 -47.96
CA CYS A 14 -51.88 -2.78 -48.87
C CYS A 14 -51.94 -1.35 -48.25
N GLY A 15 -51.32 -0.28 -48.77
CA GLY A 15 -50.58 -0.07 -50.02
C GLY A 15 -50.05 1.37 -50.20
N GLU A 16 -49.43 1.57 -51.36
CA GLU A 16 -49.06 2.80 -52.09
C GLU A 16 -47.88 3.68 -51.62
N LEU A 17 -46.77 3.57 -52.39
CA LEU A 17 -45.65 4.49 -52.48
C LEU A 17 -45.42 4.87 -53.95
N TYR A 18 -45.31 6.17 -54.23
CA TYR A 18 -44.82 6.73 -55.49
C TYR A 18 -43.28 6.85 -55.45
N ALA A 19 -42.61 6.47 -56.55
CA ALA A 19 -41.17 6.63 -56.83
C ALA A 19 -40.95 7.79 -57.86
N PRO A 20 -39.77 8.02 -58.51
CA PRO A 20 -38.38 7.54 -58.32
C PRO A 20 -37.27 8.61 -58.54
N ARG A 21 -35.99 8.24 -58.29
CA ARG A 21 -34.81 8.29 -59.24
C ARG A 21 -33.49 8.53 -58.50
N ALA A 22 -32.52 7.64 -58.68
CA ALA A 22 -31.09 7.97 -58.63
C ALA A 22 -30.29 7.03 -59.54
N GLY A 23 -29.47 7.64 -60.40
CA GLY A 23 -28.64 6.98 -61.40
C GLY A 23 -27.27 6.56 -60.88
N VAL A 24 -26.66 5.69 -61.66
CA VAL A 24 -25.33 5.06 -61.48
C VAL A 24 -24.22 5.99 -61.96
N CYS A 25 -23.05 6.00 -61.29
CA CYS A 25 -21.76 6.15 -61.98
C CYS A 25 -20.59 5.55 -61.17
N LEU A 26 -19.70 4.84 -61.88
CA LEU A 26 -18.54 4.09 -61.41
C LEU A 26 -17.28 4.97 -61.27
N SER A 27 -16.36 4.64 -60.35
CA SER A 27 -14.92 4.46 -60.68
C SER A 27 -14.07 3.97 -59.50
N ARG A 28 -13.05 3.15 -59.84
CA ARG A 28 -12.06 2.49 -58.98
C ARG A 28 -11.00 3.46 -58.43
N ARG A 29 -10.43 3.20 -57.23
CA ARG A 29 -9.02 3.46 -56.87
C ARG A 29 -8.56 2.63 -55.64
N ARG A 30 -7.25 2.34 -55.63
CA ARG A 30 -6.45 1.33 -54.89
C ARG A 30 -6.30 1.56 -53.37
N PRO A 31 -5.85 0.56 -52.59
CA PRO A 31 -5.56 0.70 -51.16
C PRO A 31 -4.17 1.31 -50.90
N CYS A 32 -4.10 2.26 -49.98
CA CYS A 32 -2.84 2.85 -49.49
C CYS A 32 -2.83 2.72 -47.97
N GLY A 33 -1.86 1.99 -47.42
CA GLY A 33 -1.63 1.92 -45.98
C GLY A 33 -1.19 3.26 -45.40
N ARG A 34 -1.46 3.45 -44.11
CA ARG A 34 -0.72 4.38 -43.23
C ARG A 34 -0.94 4.01 -41.76
N SER A 35 0.14 3.50 -41.18
CA SER A 35 0.71 3.85 -39.87
C SER A 35 -0.22 4.48 -38.84
N GLY A 36 -0.32 3.78 -37.69
CA GLY A 36 -0.90 4.31 -36.47
C GLY A 36 -0.19 5.56 -35.97
N LEU A 37 -0.99 6.51 -35.51
CA LEU A 37 -0.59 7.57 -34.62
C LEU A 37 -1.68 7.68 -33.57
N TYR A 38 -1.37 7.26 -32.34
CA TYR A 38 -2.12 7.57 -31.14
C TYR A 38 -2.10 9.10 -30.95
N GLY A 39 -3.15 9.77 -31.40
CA GLY A 39 -3.38 11.18 -31.09
C GLY A 39 -3.85 11.31 -29.64
N ARG A 40 -2.94 11.64 -28.71
CA ARG A 40 -3.33 12.24 -27.43
C ARG A 40 -4.03 13.57 -27.74
N SER A 41 -5.34 13.63 -27.56
CA SER A 41 -6.05 14.91 -27.66
C SER A 41 -5.58 15.82 -26.53
N ARG A 42 -4.96 16.94 -26.87
CA ARG A 42 -4.77 18.06 -25.94
C ARG A 42 -6.15 18.56 -25.57
N ARG A 43 -6.67 18.17 -24.40
CA ARG A 43 -7.86 18.80 -23.84
C ARG A 43 -7.48 20.24 -23.51
N ARG A 44 -8.07 21.17 -24.26
CA ARG A 44 -8.05 22.58 -23.91
C ARG A 44 -8.97 22.72 -22.71
N TRP A 45 -8.41 22.97 -21.53
CA TRP A 45 -9.16 23.39 -20.35
C TRP A 45 -9.87 24.70 -20.71
N VAL A 46 -11.11 24.60 -21.17
CA VAL A 46 -11.97 25.77 -21.31
C VAL A 46 -12.45 26.07 -19.91
N SER A 47 -12.10 27.26 -19.42
CA SER A 47 -12.61 27.82 -18.19
C SER A 47 -14.14 27.88 -18.27
N ALA A 48 -14.81 26.90 -17.67
CA ALA A 48 -16.22 27.03 -17.33
C ALA A 48 -16.31 27.99 -16.15
N VAL A 49 -16.19 29.29 -16.43
CA VAL A 49 -16.48 30.35 -15.48
C VAL A 49 -17.99 30.27 -15.19
N GLY A 50 -18.36 29.78 -14.01
CA GLY A 50 -19.69 29.99 -13.44
C GLY A 50 -20.66 28.81 -13.33
N MET A 51 -20.27 27.56 -13.58
CA MET A 51 -21.12 26.40 -13.25
C MET A 51 -20.71 25.81 -11.90
N SER A 52 -21.54 26.03 -10.87
CA SER A 52 -21.40 25.34 -9.58
C SER A 52 -21.81 23.89 -9.74
N GLU A 53 -20.93 22.96 -9.38
CA GLU A 53 -21.29 21.54 -9.32
C GLU A 53 -22.22 21.29 -8.13
N ASP A 54 -23.14 20.35 -8.25
CA ASP A 54 -23.97 19.97 -7.10
C ASP A 54 -23.20 19.09 -6.12
N LEU A 55 -22.37 18.18 -6.65
CA LEU A 55 -21.47 17.35 -5.88
C LEU A 55 -20.05 17.34 -6.49
N VAL A 56 -19.07 17.73 -5.69
CA VAL A 56 -17.65 17.54 -5.99
C VAL A 56 -17.12 16.36 -5.17
N VAL A 57 -16.68 15.31 -5.84
CA VAL A 57 -16.07 14.12 -5.23
C VAL A 57 -14.56 14.21 -5.32
N ILE A 58 -13.89 14.13 -4.18
CA ILE A 58 -12.44 14.24 -4.06
C ILE A 58 -11.90 12.83 -3.82
N GLY A 59 -11.21 12.28 -4.82
CA GLY A 59 -10.71 10.91 -4.85
C GLY A 59 -11.43 10.01 -5.85
N GLY A 60 -10.67 9.47 -6.80
CA GLY A 60 -11.14 8.55 -7.84
C GLY A 60 -11.09 7.05 -7.45
N GLY A 61 -11.09 6.73 -6.16
CA GLY A 61 -11.08 5.35 -5.67
C GLY A 61 -12.46 4.69 -5.71
N VAL A 62 -12.53 3.42 -5.30
CA VAL A 62 -13.78 2.65 -5.29
C VAL A 62 -14.89 3.36 -4.50
N ALA A 63 -14.57 3.99 -3.36
CA ALA A 63 -15.51 4.75 -2.54
C ALA A 63 -16.10 5.97 -3.26
N GLY A 64 -15.23 6.78 -3.87
CA GLY A 64 -15.63 7.99 -4.58
C GLY A 64 -16.43 7.69 -5.83
N LEU A 65 -15.95 6.77 -6.68
CA LEU A 65 -16.63 6.39 -7.93
C LEU A 65 -17.99 5.71 -7.66
N SER A 66 -18.07 4.82 -6.67
CA SER A 66 -19.34 4.18 -6.31
C SER A 66 -20.38 5.20 -5.85
N THR A 67 -19.97 6.17 -5.04
CA THR A 67 -20.88 7.22 -4.55
C THR A 67 -21.27 8.20 -5.65
N ALA A 68 -20.33 8.57 -6.53
CA ALA A 68 -20.58 9.44 -7.69
C ALA A 68 -21.60 8.81 -8.66
N LEU A 69 -21.44 7.52 -8.97
CA LEU A 69 -22.37 6.78 -9.83
C LEU A 69 -23.78 6.75 -9.21
N ARG A 70 -23.89 6.38 -7.93
CA ARG A 70 -25.17 6.36 -7.21
C ARG A 70 -25.84 7.73 -7.15
N TRP A 71 -25.06 8.80 -6.91
CA TRP A 71 -25.59 10.16 -6.96
C TRP A 71 -26.16 10.48 -8.34
N ALA A 72 -25.41 10.21 -9.41
CA ALA A 72 -25.86 10.48 -10.77
C ALA A 72 -27.15 9.73 -11.12
N GLN A 73 -27.29 8.47 -10.69
CA GLN A 73 -28.48 7.67 -10.92
C GLN A 73 -29.70 8.10 -10.08
N THR A 74 -29.48 8.61 -8.86
CA THR A 74 -30.55 8.93 -7.91
C THR A 74 -31.02 10.37 -7.99
N VAL A 75 -30.06 11.30 -8.14
CA VAL A 75 -30.31 12.76 -8.10
C VAL A 75 -30.36 13.34 -9.51
N GLY A 76 -29.58 12.79 -10.44
CA GLY A 76 -29.53 13.28 -11.82
C GLY A 76 -28.91 14.66 -11.99
N SER A 77 -28.19 15.16 -11.00
CA SER A 77 -27.58 16.50 -11.02
C SER A 77 -26.06 16.46 -11.23
N PRO A 78 -25.42 17.60 -11.58
CA PRO A 78 -24.01 17.63 -11.96
C PRO A 78 -23.08 17.09 -10.86
N VAL A 79 -22.25 16.12 -11.24
CA VAL A 79 -21.20 15.54 -10.38
C VAL A 79 -19.86 15.68 -11.07
N ARG A 80 -18.86 16.08 -10.30
CA ARG A 80 -17.46 16.09 -10.73
C ARG A 80 -16.57 15.30 -9.79
N VAL A 81 -15.85 14.32 -10.31
CA VAL A 81 -14.81 13.57 -9.60
C VAL A 81 -13.45 14.14 -9.94
N VAL A 82 -12.70 14.57 -8.92
CA VAL A 82 -11.31 15.03 -9.04
C VAL A 82 -10.39 13.95 -8.50
N SER A 83 -9.44 13.50 -9.33
CA SER A 83 -8.51 12.42 -8.99
C SER A 83 -7.09 12.76 -9.46
N ARG A 84 -6.10 12.62 -8.57
CA ARG A 84 -4.70 12.84 -8.93
C ARG A 84 -4.22 11.79 -9.93
N ALA A 85 -4.43 10.52 -9.60
CA ALA A 85 -4.15 9.38 -10.47
C ALA A 85 -5.02 8.20 -10.04
N PHE A 86 -5.65 7.49 -10.98
CA PHE A 86 -6.39 6.29 -10.62
C PHE A 86 -5.47 5.16 -10.14
N ALA A 87 -4.26 5.07 -10.69
CA ALA A 87 -3.29 4.02 -10.33
C ALA A 87 -2.92 4.04 -8.85
N GLU A 88 -2.95 5.20 -8.20
CA GLU A 88 -2.64 5.37 -6.77
C GLU A 88 -3.79 4.96 -5.83
N ALA A 89 -4.99 4.72 -6.38
CA ALA A 89 -6.13 4.31 -5.57
C ALA A 89 -5.88 2.91 -4.98
N ALA A 90 -6.03 2.78 -3.66
CA ALA A 90 -5.91 1.48 -2.97
C ALA A 90 -6.80 0.38 -3.58
N GLY A 91 -7.94 0.76 -4.17
CA GLY A 91 -8.82 -0.17 -4.88
C GLY A 91 -8.17 -0.84 -6.11
N ASN A 92 -7.25 -0.17 -6.81
CA ASN A 92 -6.49 -0.75 -7.92
C ASN A 92 -5.37 -1.68 -7.43
N ALA A 93 -4.80 -1.40 -6.27
CA ALA A 93 -3.76 -2.21 -5.66
C ALA A 93 -4.30 -3.44 -4.91
N ALA A 94 -5.58 -3.46 -4.51
CA ALA A 94 -6.18 -4.54 -3.75
C ALA A 94 -6.17 -5.90 -4.47
N ALA A 95 -6.43 -6.98 -3.73
CA ALA A 95 -6.66 -8.32 -4.30
C ALA A 95 -8.11 -8.56 -4.75
N GLY A 96 -9.05 -7.74 -4.27
CA GLY A 96 -10.47 -7.86 -4.57
C GLY A 96 -11.19 -8.99 -3.83
N MET A 97 -10.70 -9.43 -2.66
CA MET A 97 -11.41 -10.40 -1.83
C MET A 97 -12.68 -9.77 -1.24
N LEU A 98 -13.75 -10.57 -1.19
CA LEU A 98 -15.04 -10.27 -0.60
C LEU A 98 -15.24 -11.22 0.58
N ALA A 99 -14.40 -11.05 1.60
CA ALA A 99 -14.12 -12.11 2.55
C ALA A 99 -14.21 -11.70 4.03
N PRO A 100 -15.39 -11.25 4.51
CA PRO A 100 -15.58 -10.89 5.92
C PRO A 100 -15.23 -12.03 6.88
N ASP A 101 -15.48 -13.28 6.49
CA ASP A 101 -15.22 -14.46 7.32
C ASP A 101 -13.72 -14.79 7.35
N ALA A 102 -13.04 -14.83 6.18
CA ALA A 102 -11.61 -15.10 6.11
C ALA A 102 -10.77 -14.02 6.80
N GLU A 103 -11.20 -12.75 6.72
CA GLU A 103 -10.54 -11.63 7.39
C GLU A 103 -10.74 -11.60 8.90
N ARG A 104 -11.54 -12.52 9.47
CA ARG A 104 -11.85 -12.60 10.91
C ARG A 104 -12.38 -11.30 11.48
N LEU A 105 -13.26 -10.64 10.74
CA LEU A 105 -13.97 -9.51 11.30
C LEU A 105 -14.78 -10.00 12.50
N HIS A 106 -14.75 -9.24 13.60
CA HIS A 106 -15.42 -9.62 14.84
C HIS A 106 -16.90 -9.90 14.59
N ARG A 107 -17.37 -11.13 14.83
CA ARG A 107 -18.71 -11.60 14.43
C ARG A 107 -19.86 -10.77 15.00
N ASP A 108 -19.74 -10.34 16.25
CA ASP A 108 -20.77 -9.49 16.87
C ASP A 108 -20.56 -8.00 16.55
N GLY A 109 -19.49 -7.67 15.81
CA GLY A 109 -19.12 -6.32 15.45
C GLY A 109 -19.91 -5.79 14.27
N ILE A 110 -20.21 -4.49 14.29
CA ILE A 110 -20.88 -3.78 13.20
C ILE A 110 -20.18 -3.96 11.86
N LEU A 111 -18.84 -4.00 11.83
CA LEU A 111 -18.07 -4.14 10.59
C LEU A 111 -18.32 -5.49 9.90
N TYR A 112 -18.44 -6.57 10.67
CA TYR A 112 -18.74 -7.89 10.11
C TYR A 112 -20.15 -7.92 9.52
N ARG A 113 -21.17 -7.42 10.25
CA ARG A 113 -22.55 -7.34 9.74
C ARG A 113 -22.66 -6.50 8.47
N VAL A 114 -22.03 -5.32 8.45
CA VAL A 114 -21.95 -4.46 7.27
C VAL A 114 -21.21 -5.15 6.14
N GLY A 115 -20.13 -5.86 6.42
CA GLY A 115 -19.37 -6.66 5.45
C GLY A 115 -20.22 -7.75 4.81
N GLN A 116 -20.93 -8.55 5.61
CA GLN A 116 -21.83 -9.60 5.12
C GLN A 116 -22.95 -9.03 4.25
N GLN A 117 -23.62 -7.96 4.71
CA GLN A 117 -24.67 -7.31 3.92
C GLN A 117 -24.11 -6.78 2.60
N SER A 118 -22.95 -6.12 2.64
CA SER A 118 -22.28 -5.62 1.44
C SER A 118 -21.91 -6.75 0.47
N ARG A 119 -21.39 -7.88 0.97
CA ARG A 119 -21.14 -9.11 0.18
C ARG A 119 -22.42 -9.60 -0.49
N GLY A 120 -23.54 -9.64 0.24
CA GLY A 120 -24.85 -9.99 -0.31
C GLY A 120 -25.35 -9.04 -1.42
N MET A 121 -24.91 -7.79 -1.43
CA MET A 121 -25.25 -6.81 -2.46
C MET A 121 -24.45 -6.95 -3.76
N TYR A 122 -23.28 -7.61 -3.73
CA TYR A 122 -22.36 -7.67 -4.87
C TYR A 122 -22.97 -8.18 -6.17
N PRO A 123 -23.74 -9.28 -6.20
CA PRO A 123 -24.33 -9.78 -7.44
C PRO A 123 -25.19 -8.73 -8.16
N ALA A 124 -26.04 -8.02 -7.40
CA ALA A 124 -26.90 -6.98 -7.98
C ALA A 124 -26.09 -5.73 -8.36
N TRP A 125 -25.19 -5.31 -7.47
CA TRP A 125 -24.38 -4.12 -7.68
C TRP A 125 -23.41 -4.24 -8.86
N VAL A 126 -22.74 -5.39 -9.01
CA VAL A 126 -21.87 -5.64 -10.18
C VAL A 126 -22.68 -5.62 -11.47
N ARG A 127 -23.85 -6.28 -11.52
CA ARG A 127 -24.73 -6.22 -12.71
C ARG A 127 -25.12 -4.81 -13.07
N GLU A 128 -25.46 -3.98 -12.07
CA GLU A 128 -25.78 -2.57 -12.27
C GLU A 128 -24.60 -1.80 -12.87
N VAL A 129 -23.39 -2.00 -12.31
CA VAL A 129 -22.16 -1.37 -12.81
C VAL A 129 -21.83 -1.85 -14.22
N GLU A 130 -21.94 -3.15 -14.51
CA GLU A 130 -21.70 -3.72 -15.84
C GLU A 130 -22.68 -3.17 -16.88
N GLN A 131 -23.97 -3.05 -16.52
CA GLN A 131 -24.99 -2.46 -17.40
C GLN A 131 -24.69 -0.99 -17.68
N ALA A 132 -24.35 -0.21 -16.65
CA ALA A 132 -24.01 1.19 -16.80
C ALA A 132 -22.70 1.39 -17.58
N ALA A 133 -21.71 0.49 -17.43
CA ALA A 133 -20.41 0.57 -18.09
C ALA A 133 -20.42 0.01 -19.52
N GLY A 134 -21.22 -1.02 -19.78
CA GLY A 134 -21.16 -1.82 -21.02
C GLY A 134 -19.92 -2.73 -21.11
N ILE A 135 -19.34 -3.13 -19.97
CA ILE A 135 -18.23 -4.10 -19.88
C ILE A 135 -18.45 -5.01 -18.68
N GLY A 136 -17.97 -6.26 -18.78
CA GLY A 136 -18.05 -7.24 -17.71
C GLY A 136 -17.03 -7.01 -16.59
N VAL A 137 -17.36 -7.51 -15.41
CA VAL A 137 -16.49 -7.57 -14.23
C VAL A 137 -16.52 -9.01 -13.71
N ASP A 138 -15.35 -9.61 -13.60
CA ASP A 138 -15.25 -10.95 -13.00
C ASP A 138 -15.63 -10.92 -11.52
N LEU A 139 -16.80 -11.48 -11.21
CA LEU A 139 -17.28 -11.74 -9.86
C LEU A 139 -17.34 -13.26 -9.64
N GLN A 140 -16.78 -13.72 -8.53
CA GLN A 140 -16.75 -15.11 -8.12
C GLN A 140 -17.28 -15.19 -6.68
N LEU A 141 -18.47 -15.74 -6.52
CA LEU A 141 -19.15 -15.95 -5.25
C LEU A 141 -19.72 -17.37 -5.24
N GLY A 142 -19.80 -17.99 -4.07
CA GLY A 142 -20.29 -19.35 -3.90
C GLY A 142 -19.20 -20.43 -3.99
N ASP A 143 -19.62 -21.69 -3.81
CA ASP A 143 -18.80 -22.91 -3.82
C ASP A 143 -17.52 -22.88 -2.99
N GLY A 144 -17.51 -22.08 -1.91
CA GLY A 144 -16.37 -22.06 -1.01
C GLY A 144 -15.12 -21.45 -1.64
N ALA A 145 -15.29 -20.35 -2.37
CA ALA A 145 -14.23 -19.66 -3.11
C ALA A 145 -13.04 -19.20 -2.25
N MET A 146 -13.12 -19.33 -0.92
CA MET A 146 -12.01 -19.10 0.00
C MET A 146 -11.73 -20.33 0.86
N LEU A 147 -10.45 -20.72 0.90
CA LEU A 147 -9.91 -21.77 1.75
C LEU A 147 -8.96 -21.20 2.78
N VAL A 148 -9.04 -21.74 3.99
CA VAL A 148 -8.31 -21.28 5.16
C VAL A 148 -7.53 -22.49 5.72
N PRO A 149 -6.27 -22.72 5.28
CA PRO A 149 -5.52 -23.93 5.59
C PRO A 149 -5.05 -23.99 7.04
N ILE A 150 -5.09 -25.17 7.66
CA ILE A 150 -4.70 -25.43 9.05
C ILE A 150 -3.44 -26.29 9.09
N ARG A 151 -2.43 -25.85 9.84
CA ARG A 151 -1.17 -26.59 10.02
C ARG A 151 -1.03 -27.12 11.46
N GLN A 152 -0.22 -28.14 11.64
CA GLN A 152 0.08 -28.68 12.97
C GLN A 152 0.72 -27.63 13.86
N GLY A 153 0.22 -27.51 15.10
CA GLY A 153 0.65 -26.48 16.05
C GLY A 153 0.14 -25.07 15.74
N SER A 154 -0.69 -24.88 14.70
CA SER A 154 -1.43 -23.62 14.54
C SER A 154 -2.68 -23.65 15.40
N ASP A 155 -2.55 -23.26 16.67
CA ASP A 155 -3.71 -23.00 17.51
C ASP A 155 -4.53 -21.84 16.89
N ARG A 156 -5.87 -21.91 16.97
CA ARG A 156 -6.85 -20.78 16.86
C ARG A 156 -7.56 -20.53 15.52
N TRP A 157 -7.83 -21.54 14.71
CA TRP A 157 -8.62 -21.35 13.48
C TRP A 157 -9.91 -22.19 13.48
N GLU A 158 -9.94 -23.31 14.21
CA GLU A 158 -11.05 -24.29 14.17
C GLU A 158 -12.34 -23.86 14.89
N SER A 159 -12.24 -23.16 16.02
CA SER A 159 -13.42 -22.83 16.84
C SER A 159 -14.19 -21.59 16.37
N GLU A 160 -13.68 -20.85 15.38
CA GLU A 160 -14.16 -19.51 15.04
C GLU A 160 -15.14 -19.49 13.85
N PHE A 161 -15.21 -20.56 13.06
CA PHE A 161 -15.97 -20.55 11.81
C PHE A 161 -17.43 -20.99 11.93
N GLY A 162 -17.80 -21.80 12.94
CA GLY A 162 -19.20 -22.21 13.15
C GLY A 162 -19.86 -22.76 11.88
N ASP A 163 -21.12 -22.39 11.62
CA ASP A 163 -21.92 -22.91 10.51
C ASP A 163 -21.62 -22.26 9.13
N VAL A 164 -20.73 -21.26 9.06
CA VAL A 164 -20.42 -20.57 7.80
C VAL A 164 -19.27 -21.23 7.02
N ALA A 165 -18.69 -22.30 7.57
CA ALA A 165 -17.58 -23.02 6.96
C ALA A 165 -17.76 -24.53 6.98
N THR A 166 -17.16 -25.18 5.99
CA THR A 166 -17.09 -26.64 5.88
C THR A 166 -15.64 -27.08 6.10
N TRP A 167 -15.42 -28.04 6.99
CA TRP A 167 -14.08 -28.62 7.16
C TRP A 167 -13.76 -29.57 6.01
N LEU A 168 -12.61 -29.36 5.37
CA LEU A 168 -12.02 -30.28 4.41
C LEU A 168 -10.80 -30.94 5.05
N SER A 169 -10.85 -32.26 5.25
CA SER A 169 -9.67 -33.04 5.66
C SER A 169 -8.55 -32.90 4.63
N SER A 170 -7.30 -33.17 5.01
CA SER A 170 -6.18 -33.24 4.07
C SER A 170 -6.46 -34.11 2.84
N GLU A 171 -7.12 -35.26 3.03
CA GLU A 171 -7.53 -36.15 1.94
C GLU A 171 -8.54 -35.49 1.01
N SER A 172 -9.57 -34.84 1.57
CA SER A 172 -10.58 -34.12 0.77
C SER A 172 -9.94 -32.95 0.03
N LEU A 173 -9.09 -32.20 0.73
CA LEU A 173 -8.39 -31.05 0.20
C LEU A 173 -7.47 -31.42 -0.97
N ALA A 174 -6.82 -32.59 -0.94
CA ALA A 174 -6.02 -33.09 -2.06
C ALA A 174 -6.85 -33.29 -3.35
N TRP A 175 -8.14 -33.57 -3.23
CA TRP A 175 -9.05 -33.64 -4.38
C TRP A 175 -9.55 -32.27 -4.84
N TYR A 176 -9.88 -31.38 -3.90
CA TYR A 176 -10.43 -30.05 -4.21
C TYR A 176 -9.35 -29.06 -4.71
N GLU A 177 -8.18 -29.07 -4.09
CA GLU A 177 -7.05 -28.18 -4.41
C GLU A 177 -5.73 -28.95 -4.35
N PRO A 178 -5.42 -29.77 -5.37
CA PRO A 178 -4.21 -30.59 -5.40
C PRO A 178 -2.91 -29.79 -5.37
N GLY A 179 -2.96 -28.48 -5.72
CA GLY A 179 -1.80 -27.60 -5.61
C GLY A 179 -1.37 -27.27 -4.19
N LEU A 180 -2.27 -27.41 -3.19
CA LEU A 180 -1.93 -27.21 -1.78
C LEU A 180 -1.13 -28.40 -1.26
N THR A 181 0.04 -28.15 -0.67
CA THR A 181 0.93 -29.24 -0.23
C THR A 181 0.34 -30.01 0.93
N GLN A 182 0.24 -31.32 0.78
CA GLN A 182 -0.24 -32.22 1.83
C GLN A 182 0.91 -32.98 2.53
N GLU A 183 2.01 -33.27 1.82
CA GLU A 183 3.09 -34.12 2.34
C GLU A 183 4.24 -33.29 2.94
N GLY A 184 4.66 -33.64 4.17
CA GLY A 184 5.87 -33.10 4.81
C GLY A 184 5.75 -31.73 5.49
N HIS A 185 4.64 -31.01 5.32
CA HIS A 185 4.46 -29.64 5.86
C HIS A 185 3.41 -29.51 6.99
N GLY A 186 2.91 -30.63 7.50
CA GLY A 186 2.00 -30.66 8.65
C GLY A 186 0.62 -30.03 8.38
N LEU A 187 0.15 -29.97 7.13
CA LEU A 187 -1.19 -29.49 6.80
C LEU A 187 -2.24 -30.54 7.24
N GLN A 188 -3.19 -30.14 8.08
CA GLN A 188 -4.24 -31.02 8.59
C GLN A 188 -5.50 -31.00 7.72
N GLY A 189 -5.75 -29.89 7.05
CA GLY A 189 -6.94 -29.64 6.26
C GLY A 189 -7.15 -28.15 6.03
N ALA A 190 -8.34 -27.76 5.62
CA ALA A 190 -8.72 -26.37 5.44
C ALA A 190 -10.19 -26.14 5.75
N TRP A 191 -10.52 -24.95 6.24
CA TRP A 191 -11.90 -24.48 6.27
C TRP A 191 -12.26 -23.87 4.92
N GLN A 192 -13.33 -24.39 4.33
CA GLN A 192 -13.96 -23.83 3.14
C GLN A 192 -15.04 -22.85 3.57
N LEU A 193 -14.85 -21.57 3.26
CA LEU A 193 -15.81 -20.52 3.58
C LEU A 193 -16.79 -20.39 2.42
N ASN A 194 -17.98 -20.98 2.60
CA ASN A 194 -18.97 -21.22 1.55
C ASN A 194 -19.43 -19.94 0.82
N ASP A 195 -19.32 -18.83 1.52
CA ASP A 195 -20.06 -17.62 1.30
C ASP A 195 -19.14 -16.46 0.86
N ASP A 196 -17.88 -16.51 1.31
CA ASP A 196 -16.81 -15.60 0.89
C ASP A 196 -16.49 -15.77 -0.60
N GLY A 197 -15.94 -14.72 -1.20
CA GLY A 197 -15.51 -14.80 -2.60
C GLY A 197 -14.59 -13.67 -3.01
N GLN A 198 -14.66 -13.29 -4.28
CA GLN A 198 -13.77 -12.29 -4.85
C GLN A 198 -14.36 -11.60 -6.08
N VAL A 199 -13.82 -10.43 -6.39
CA VAL A 199 -14.04 -9.69 -7.62
C VAL A 199 -12.68 -9.34 -8.24
N ASP A 200 -12.59 -9.25 -9.56
CA ASP A 200 -11.47 -8.56 -10.19
C ASP A 200 -11.61 -7.05 -9.94
N ASN A 201 -10.85 -6.56 -8.97
CA ASN A 201 -10.88 -5.18 -8.54
C ASN A 201 -10.45 -4.20 -9.64
N ARG A 202 -9.54 -4.58 -10.55
CA ARG A 202 -9.09 -3.70 -11.64
C ARG A 202 -10.16 -3.60 -12.72
N GLN A 203 -10.84 -4.70 -13.05
CA GLN A 203 -12.02 -4.68 -13.92
C GLN A 203 -13.15 -3.85 -13.29
N LEU A 204 -13.43 -4.04 -11.99
CA LEU A 204 -14.43 -3.27 -11.26
C LEU A 204 -14.13 -1.76 -11.28
N MET A 205 -12.89 -1.36 -11.00
CA MET A 205 -12.47 0.04 -11.05
C MET A 205 -12.63 0.64 -12.46
N THR A 206 -12.26 -0.12 -13.49
CA THR A 206 -12.44 0.28 -14.89
C THR A 206 -13.93 0.44 -15.25
N ALA A 207 -14.76 -0.52 -14.82
CA ALA A 207 -16.20 -0.49 -15.04
C ALA A 207 -16.85 0.69 -14.30
N LEU A 208 -16.50 0.96 -13.05
CA LEU A 208 -16.99 2.12 -12.29
C LEU A 208 -16.64 3.45 -12.96
N GLN A 209 -15.40 3.62 -13.44
CA GLN A 209 -15.01 4.82 -14.19
C GLN A 209 -15.84 5.00 -15.45
N ARG A 210 -16.07 3.92 -16.21
CA ARG A 210 -16.86 3.95 -17.44
C ARG A 210 -18.34 4.19 -17.16
N ALA A 211 -18.90 3.54 -16.15
CA ALA A 211 -20.26 3.75 -15.68
C ALA A 211 -20.50 5.21 -15.26
N CYS A 212 -19.58 5.79 -14.49
CA CYS A 212 -19.65 7.21 -14.12
C CYS A 212 -19.69 8.12 -15.37
N ARG A 213 -18.78 7.90 -16.33
CA ARG A 213 -18.75 8.70 -17.57
C ARG A 213 -20.03 8.54 -18.39
N ASN A 214 -20.56 7.32 -18.50
CA ASN A 214 -21.82 7.05 -19.21
C ASN A 214 -23.03 7.69 -18.48
N ALA A 215 -22.97 7.81 -17.16
CA ALA A 215 -23.92 8.54 -16.34
C ALA A 215 -23.68 10.07 -16.32
N SER A 216 -22.87 10.60 -17.25
CA SER A 216 -22.55 12.03 -17.38
C SER A 216 -21.84 12.65 -16.16
N VAL A 217 -21.16 11.84 -15.33
CA VAL A 217 -20.25 12.33 -14.29
C VAL A 217 -18.99 12.88 -14.96
N THR A 218 -18.62 14.12 -14.65
CA THR A 218 -17.35 14.70 -15.09
C THR A 218 -16.21 14.11 -14.27
N ILE A 219 -15.15 13.63 -14.94
CA ILE A 219 -13.99 13.03 -14.28
C ILE A 219 -12.73 13.76 -14.72
N ASP A 220 -12.12 14.46 -13.78
CA ASP A 220 -10.85 15.17 -13.92
C ASP A 220 -9.73 14.32 -13.29
N GLU A 221 -9.14 13.43 -14.09
CA GLU A 221 -7.90 12.71 -13.73
C GLU A 221 -6.67 13.59 -14.01
N GLY A 222 -5.59 13.40 -13.25
CA GLY A 222 -4.42 14.28 -13.33
C GLY A 222 -4.65 15.60 -12.60
N CYS A 223 -5.59 15.64 -11.66
CA CYS A 223 -5.92 16.82 -10.89
C CYS A 223 -5.81 16.55 -9.40
N GLU A 224 -4.95 17.31 -8.72
CA GLU A 224 -4.76 17.21 -7.28
C GLU A 224 -5.49 18.34 -6.56
N VAL A 225 -6.24 18.01 -5.51
CA VAL A 225 -6.84 19.01 -4.63
C VAL A 225 -5.80 19.45 -3.61
N LEU A 226 -5.47 20.75 -3.60
CA LEU A 226 -4.44 21.32 -2.73
C LEU A 226 -5.01 21.84 -1.41
N ARG A 227 -6.20 22.46 -1.45
CA ARG A 227 -6.86 23.02 -0.25
C ARG A 227 -8.37 23.16 -0.44
N LEU A 228 -9.06 23.22 0.69
CA LEU A 228 -10.48 23.55 0.78
C LEU A 228 -10.64 25.04 1.11
N ASN A 229 -11.60 25.72 0.48
CA ASN A 229 -11.88 27.14 0.74
C ASN A 229 -13.19 27.26 1.52
N PRO A 230 -13.14 27.57 2.83
CA PRO A 230 -14.34 27.81 3.60
C PRO A 230 -14.99 29.16 3.26
N ASP A 231 -16.28 29.28 3.54
CA ASP A 231 -16.97 30.57 3.57
C ASP A 231 -16.48 31.46 4.72
N SER A 232 -16.96 32.70 4.77
CA SER A 232 -16.62 33.66 5.82
C SER A 232 -17.00 33.19 7.23
N SER A 233 -17.94 32.26 7.36
CA SER A 233 -18.34 31.68 8.65
C SER A 233 -17.41 30.55 9.12
N GLY A 234 -16.60 30.00 8.23
CA GLY A 234 -15.76 28.83 8.50
C GLY A 234 -16.52 27.50 8.58
N LYS A 235 -17.85 27.49 8.34
CA LYS A 235 -18.74 26.33 8.57
C LYS A 235 -19.08 25.56 7.30
N ARG A 236 -18.83 26.13 6.13
CA ARG A 236 -19.12 25.50 4.83
C ARG A 236 -17.94 25.67 3.89
N ILE A 237 -17.73 24.72 3.00
CA ILE A 237 -16.80 24.86 1.88
C ILE A 237 -17.55 25.44 0.68
N VAL A 238 -16.99 26.46 0.04
CA VAL A 238 -17.56 27.07 -1.18
C VAL A 238 -16.87 26.59 -2.46
N SER A 239 -15.63 26.14 -2.33
CA SER A 239 -14.80 25.69 -3.43
C SER A 239 -13.57 24.93 -2.96
N VAL A 240 -12.88 24.29 -3.90
CA VAL A 240 -11.58 23.67 -3.70
C VAL A 240 -10.59 24.15 -4.74
N VAL A 241 -9.32 24.29 -4.35
CA VAL A 241 -8.25 24.60 -5.30
C VAL A 241 -7.70 23.30 -5.84
N ILE A 242 -7.75 23.15 -7.16
CA ILE A 242 -7.21 22.00 -7.87
C ILE A 242 -6.01 22.41 -8.71
N ARG A 243 -5.04 21.51 -8.86
CA ARG A 243 -3.85 21.66 -9.68
C ARG A 243 -3.81 20.55 -10.73
N ASP A 244 -3.70 20.92 -12.00
CA ASP A 244 -3.37 19.99 -13.06
C ASP A 244 -1.92 19.53 -12.88
N THR A 245 -1.72 18.22 -12.71
CA THR A 245 -0.41 17.63 -12.37
C THR A 245 0.59 17.67 -13.53
N THR A 246 0.13 17.91 -14.76
CA THR A 246 1.00 17.97 -15.93
C THR A 246 1.47 19.39 -16.21
N SER A 247 0.55 20.36 -16.16
CA SER A 247 0.82 21.76 -16.49
C SER A 247 1.18 22.61 -15.26
N GLY A 248 0.85 22.14 -14.06
CA GLY A 248 1.01 22.90 -12.81
C GLY A 248 -0.01 24.03 -12.63
N ILE A 249 -0.92 24.23 -13.60
CA ILE A 249 -1.93 25.29 -13.53
C ILE A 249 -2.90 24.98 -12.40
N THR A 250 -3.20 26.01 -11.60
CA THR A 250 -4.17 25.94 -10.51
C THR A 250 -5.45 26.64 -10.91
N GLN A 251 -6.58 26.10 -10.45
CA GLN A 251 -7.89 26.71 -10.62
C GLN A 251 -8.78 26.43 -9.41
N GLU A 252 -9.83 27.22 -9.26
CA GLU A 252 -10.82 27.06 -8.22
C GLU A 252 -12.07 26.36 -8.78
N LEU A 253 -12.52 25.33 -8.08
CA LEU A 253 -13.71 24.56 -8.42
C LEU A 253 -14.78 24.77 -7.35
N HIS A 254 -15.88 25.40 -7.73
CA HIS A 254 -17.02 25.63 -6.83
C HIS A 254 -17.96 24.43 -6.77
N GLY A 255 -18.56 24.20 -5.60
CA GLY A 255 -19.50 23.10 -5.40
C GLY A 255 -20.47 23.35 -4.24
N ASN A 256 -21.66 22.77 -4.34
CA ASN A 256 -22.68 22.86 -3.29
C ASN A 256 -22.43 21.87 -2.15
N ARG A 257 -22.02 20.64 -2.52
CA ARG A 257 -21.66 19.54 -1.60
C ARG A 257 -20.33 18.94 -2.01
N PHE A 258 -19.62 18.40 -1.03
CA PHE A 258 -18.33 17.75 -1.24
C PHE A 258 -18.31 16.36 -0.60
N LEU A 259 -17.78 15.38 -1.32
CA LEU A 259 -17.46 14.06 -0.80
C LEU A 259 -15.94 13.89 -0.72
N MET A 260 -15.41 13.74 0.48
CA MET A 260 -14.00 13.48 0.74
C MET A 260 -13.76 11.97 0.78
N SER A 261 -13.13 11.45 -0.26
CA SER A 261 -12.88 10.01 -0.46
C SER A 261 -11.47 9.72 -1.02
N ASN A 262 -10.52 10.61 -0.75
CA ASN A 262 -9.13 10.57 -1.23
C ASN A 262 -8.24 9.60 -0.44
N GLY A 263 -8.81 8.49 0.05
CA GLY A 263 -8.04 7.37 0.61
C GLY A 263 -7.07 7.77 1.71
N ALA A 264 -5.82 7.30 1.60
CA ALA A 264 -4.80 7.51 2.62
C ALA A 264 -4.38 8.98 2.79
N TRP A 265 -4.74 9.84 1.82
CA TRP A 265 -4.46 11.27 1.82
C TRP A 265 -5.54 12.10 2.55
N LEU A 266 -6.56 11.46 3.14
CA LEU A 266 -7.67 12.17 3.82
C LEU A 266 -7.18 13.19 4.86
N ALA A 267 -6.20 12.81 5.68
CA ALA A 267 -5.65 13.65 6.75
C ALA A 267 -4.94 14.93 6.22
N GLN A 268 -4.60 15.00 4.93
CA GLN A 268 -3.98 16.18 4.33
C GLN A 268 -4.98 17.31 4.06
N LEU A 269 -6.27 16.99 3.95
CA LEU A 269 -7.33 17.96 3.63
C LEU A 269 -8.38 18.12 4.74
N LEU A 270 -8.49 17.13 5.64
CA LEU A 270 -9.42 17.14 6.77
C LEU A 270 -8.75 16.60 8.03
N SER A 271 -9.19 17.11 9.19
CA SER A 271 -8.82 16.61 10.51
C SER A 271 -9.52 15.27 10.83
N VAL A 272 -9.19 14.22 10.10
CA VAL A 272 -9.67 12.84 10.31
C VAL A 272 -8.44 11.95 10.49
N PRO A 273 -8.37 11.11 11.54
CA PRO A 273 -7.17 10.33 11.85
C PRO A 273 -7.06 9.14 10.89
N VAL A 274 -6.70 9.38 9.64
CA VAL A 274 -6.44 8.35 8.63
C VAL A 274 -4.96 8.41 8.25
N LYS A 275 -4.27 7.28 8.35
CA LYS A 275 -2.88 7.12 7.91
C LYS A 275 -2.74 6.05 6.82
N PRO A 276 -1.72 6.15 5.95
CA PRO A 276 -1.36 5.08 5.03
C PRO A 276 -0.76 3.88 5.78
N ILE A 277 -1.22 2.67 5.44
CA ILE A 277 -0.53 1.42 5.76
C ILE A 277 -0.16 0.73 4.45
N LYS A 278 1.13 0.59 4.17
CA LYS A 278 1.64 0.02 2.93
C LYS A 278 1.38 -1.49 2.90
N GLY A 279 0.99 -1.99 1.74
CA GLY A 279 0.94 -3.41 1.44
C GLY A 279 1.54 -3.71 0.08
N GLN A 280 2.59 -4.50 0.07
CA GLN A 280 3.27 -5.01 -1.12
C GLN A 280 2.56 -6.26 -1.62
N MET A 281 2.56 -6.44 -2.93
CA MET A 281 1.89 -7.51 -3.65
C MET A 281 2.66 -7.87 -4.90
N LEU A 282 2.44 -9.08 -5.39
CA LEU A 282 2.89 -9.52 -6.71
C LEU A 282 1.82 -10.38 -7.39
N SER A 283 2.00 -10.63 -8.68
CA SER A 283 1.18 -11.60 -9.38
C SER A 283 2.00 -12.53 -10.26
N LEU A 284 1.54 -13.78 -10.35
CA LEU A 284 2.09 -14.82 -11.20
C LEU A 284 1.14 -15.10 -12.36
N ARG A 285 1.67 -15.66 -13.45
CA ARG A 285 0.88 -16.21 -14.57
C ARG A 285 0.72 -17.71 -14.41
N ASP A 286 -0.50 -18.15 -14.27
CA ASP A 286 -0.91 -19.56 -14.23
C ASP A 286 -1.59 -19.97 -15.54
N ASP A 287 -1.69 -21.29 -15.77
CA ASP A 287 -2.42 -21.86 -16.89
C ASP A 287 -3.92 -21.87 -16.58
N VAL A 288 -4.72 -21.21 -17.42
CA VAL A 288 -6.18 -21.13 -17.25
C VAL A 288 -6.89 -22.48 -17.46
N THR A 289 -6.25 -23.42 -18.17
CA THR A 289 -6.79 -24.75 -18.49
C THR A 289 -6.40 -25.81 -17.48
N ASN A 290 -5.27 -25.62 -16.79
CA ASN A 290 -4.75 -26.51 -15.77
C ASN A 290 -4.21 -25.68 -14.60
N ARG A 291 -5.13 -25.12 -13.82
CA ARG A 291 -4.80 -24.17 -12.75
C ARG A 291 -4.03 -24.85 -11.64
N THR A 292 -3.03 -24.14 -11.11
CA THR A 292 -2.31 -24.54 -9.91
C THR A 292 -3.22 -24.49 -8.68
N ILE A 293 -4.06 -23.46 -8.59
CA ILE A 293 -5.10 -23.32 -7.56
C ILE A 293 -6.39 -22.75 -8.17
N SER A 294 -7.54 -23.20 -7.69
CA SER A 294 -8.85 -22.75 -8.18
C SER A 294 -9.58 -21.82 -7.20
N SER A 295 -9.35 -22.02 -5.91
CA SER A 295 -9.92 -21.22 -4.82
C SER A 295 -8.93 -20.16 -4.34
N ALA A 296 -9.45 -19.06 -3.80
CA ALA A 296 -8.61 -18.14 -3.05
C ALA A 296 -8.16 -18.83 -1.75
N ILE A 297 -6.89 -18.69 -1.41
CA ILE A 297 -6.30 -19.28 -0.21
C ILE A 297 -5.96 -18.13 0.73
N PHE A 298 -6.38 -18.21 1.99
CA PHE A 298 -6.10 -17.23 3.02
C PHE A 298 -5.36 -17.91 4.18
N ALA A 299 -4.11 -17.51 4.41
CA ALA A 299 -3.24 -17.99 5.47
C ALA A 299 -2.78 -16.80 6.36
N SER A 300 -2.14 -17.10 7.50
CA SER A 300 -1.74 -16.08 8.50
C SER A 300 -0.92 -14.93 7.91
N ASP A 301 0.01 -15.24 6.99
CA ASP A 301 0.99 -14.30 6.46
C ASP A 301 0.83 -14.00 4.96
N VAL A 302 -0.10 -14.68 4.28
CA VAL A 302 -0.28 -14.57 2.83
C VAL A 302 -1.68 -15.00 2.41
N TYR A 303 -2.17 -14.40 1.33
CA TYR A 303 -3.30 -14.85 0.56
C TYR A 303 -2.88 -15.05 -0.91
N LEU A 304 -3.49 -16.04 -1.55
CA LEU A 304 -3.31 -16.37 -2.97
C LEU A 304 -4.69 -16.27 -3.63
N VAL A 305 -4.85 -15.39 -4.60
CA VAL A 305 -6.17 -15.08 -5.18
C VAL A 305 -6.13 -15.31 -6.68
N PRO A 306 -6.60 -16.47 -7.18
CA PRO A 306 -6.63 -16.76 -8.60
C PRO A 306 -7.71 -15.95 -9.31
N LYS A 307 -7.38 -15.37 -10.46
CA LYS A 307 -8.28 -14.61 -11.35
C LYS A 307 -8.61 -15.43 -12.59
N LYS A 308 -9.78 -15.19 -13.21
CA LYS A 308 -10.20 -15.92 -14.41
C LYS A 308 -9.23 -15.79 -15.59
N ASP A 309 -8.49 -14.68 -15.68
CA ASP A 309 -7.48 -14.43 -16.73
C ASP A 309 -6.12 -15.13 -16.50
N GLY A 310 -6.04 -16.01 -15.49
CA GLY A 310 -4.84 -16.77 -15.18
C GLY A 310 -3.82 -16.00 -14.34
N ARG A 311 -4.16 -14.82 -13.79
CA ARG A 311 -3.32 -14.23 -12.74
C ARG A 311 -3.55 -14.96 -11.42
N ILE A 312 -2.49 -15.20 -10.66
CA ILE A 312 -2.58 -15.49 -9.22
C ILE A 312 -2.00 -14.29 -8.50
N ILE A 313 -2.84 -13.61 -7.71
CA ILE A 313 -2.41 -12.47 -6.91
C ILE A 313 -1.90 -12.98 -5.57
N ILE A 314 -0.66 -12.61 -5.22
CA ILE A 314 -0.03 -12.95 -3.94
C ILE A 314 0.08 -11.67 -3.13
N GLY A 315 -0.49 -11.68 -1.93
CA GLY A 315 -0.38 -10.55 -1.02
C GLY A 315 -0.67 -10.93 0.42
N ALA A 316 -0.54 -10.04 1.38
CA ALA A 316 0.19 -8.79 1.24
C ALA A 316 0.95 -8.51 2.51
N THR A 317 2.02 -7.73 2.40
CA THR A 317 2.66 -7.16 3.59
C THR A 317 1.74 -6.13 4.26
N GLU A 318 2.08 -5.80 5.51
CA GLU A 318 1.47 -4.72 6.28
C GLU A 318 2.60 -3.91 6.94
N GLU A 319 2.80 -2.68 6.48
CA GLU A 319 3.96 -1.87 6.85
C GLU A 319 3.53 -0.43 7.17
N ASP A 320 3.91 0.06 8.35
CA ASP A 320 3.66 1.44 8.79
C ASP A 320 4.87 2.33 8.48
N VAL A 321 4.99 2.69 7.20
CA VAL A 321 6.14 3.44 6.66
C VAL A 321 5.71 4.76 5.99
N GLY A 322 4.56 5.30 6.41
CA GLY A 322 4.00 6.51 5.81
C GLY A 322 3.59 6.31 4.35
N PHE A 323 3.90 7.30 3.51
CA PHE A 323 3.51 7.32 2.09
C PHE A 323 4.54 6.68 1.14
N ASP A 324 5.59 6.03 1.67
CA ASP A 324 6.52 5.30 0.82
C ASP A 324 5.78 4.18 0.07
N GLY A 325 5.79 4.25 -1.26
CA GLY A 325 5.18 3.26 -2.15
C GLY A 325 6.17 2.23 -2.69
N SER A 326 7.43 2.25 -2.24
CA SER A 326 8.46 1.35 -2.75
C SER A 326 8.16 -0.13 -2.45
N VAL A 327 8.40 -0.96 -3.45
CA VAL A 327 8.44 -2.42 -3.31
C VAL A 327 9.89 -2.80 -3.00
N THR A 328 10.06 -3.70 -2.03
CA THR A 328 11.36 -4.09 -1.47
C THR A 328 11.64 -5.57 -1.75
N PRO A 329 12.90 -5.97 -1.98
CA PRO A 329 13.27 -7.39 -2.09
C PRO A 329 12.82 -8.22 -0.88
N GLY A 330 12.94 -7.69 0.34
CA GLY A 330 12.51 -8.37 1.57
C GLY A 330 11.00 -8.64 1.61
N GLY A 331 10.18 -7.66 1.20
CA GLY A 331 8.72 -7.82 1.09
C GLY A 331 8.33 -8.87 0.05
N LEU A 332 8.97 -8.86 -1.12
CA LEU A 332 8.74 -9.87 -2.16
C LEU A 332 9.17 -11.27 -1.71
N ASN A 333 10.34 -11.39 -1.08
CA ASN A 333 10.83 -12.64 -0.55
C ASN A 333 9.87 -13.22 0.49
N LYS A 334 9.40 -12.41 1.45
CA LYS A 334 8.40 -12.83 2.45
C LYS A 334 7.14 -13.42 1.78
N LEU A 335 6.61 -12.73 0.77
CA LEU A 335 5.40 -13.17 0.07
C LEU A 335 5.62 -14.46 -0.73
N LEU A 336 6.73 -14.55 -1.48
CA LEU A 336 7.08 -15.73 -2.27
C LEU A 336 7.35 -16.94 -1.38
N THR A 337 8.15 -16.79 -0.33
CA THR A 337 8.43 -17.87 0.63
C THR A 337 7.12 -18.38 1.23
N SER A 338 6.26 -17.48 1.72
CA SER A 338 4.97 -17.88 2.34
C SER A 338 4.06 -18.59 1.34
N ALA A 339 3.99 -18.10 0.10
CA ALA A 339 3.21 -18.71 -0.97
C ALA A 339 3.73 -20.10 -1.36
N LEU A 340 5.05 -20.27 -1.51
CA LEU A 340 5.68 -21.52 -1.94
C LEU A 340 5.61 -22.62 -0.87
N ILE A 341 5.59 -22.27 0.42
CA ILE A 341 5.35 -23.25 1.49
C ILE A 341 3.90 -23.78 1.42
N LEU A 342 2.94 -22.98 0.93
CA LEU A 342 1.55 -23.44 0.75
C LEU A 342 1.36 -24.19 -0.56
N VAL A 343 1.94 -23.67 -1.65
CA VAL A 343 1.71 -24.12 -3.03
C VAL A 343 3.05 -24.14 -3.79
N PRO A 344 3.86 -25.21 -3.66
CA PRO A 344 5.16 -25.36 -4.31
C PRO A 344 5.09 -25.32 -5.84
N GLY A 345 3.94 -25.69 -6.41
CA GLY A 345 3.67 -25.60 -7.84
C GLY A 345 3.82 -24.19 -8.41
N LEU A 346 3.76 -23.14 -7.58
CA LEU A 346 3.97 -21.76 -8.00
C LEU A 346 5.43 -21.46 -8.40
N SER A 347 6.40 -22.29 -8.02
CA SER A 347 7.84 -22.07 -8.20
C SER A 347 8.27 -21.83 -9.66
N ASN A 348 7.57 -22.42 -10.63
CA ASN A 348 7.88 -22.32 -12.05
C ASN A 348 6.99 -21.32 -12.81
N LEU A 349 6.08 -20.63 -12.11
CA LEU A 349 5.17 -19.68 -12.76
C LEU A 349 5.87 -18.34 -13.01
N PRO A 350 5.71 -17.72 -14.19
CA PRO A 350 6.27 -16.41 -14.48
C PRO A 350 5.71 -15.32 -13.55
N VAL A 351 6.59 -14.51 -12.96
CA VAL A 351 6.20 -13.26 -12.29
C VAL A 351 5.77 -12.24 -13.35
N LEU A 352 4.58 -11.67 -13.20
CA LEU A 352 4.02 -10.69 -14.13
C LEU A 352 4.29 -9.25 -13.73
N GLU A 353 4.08 -8.96 -12.45
CA GLU A 353 4.21 -7.62 -11.89
C GLU A 353 4.30 -7.70 -10.37
N HIS A 354 4.88 -6.65 -9.79
CA HIS A 354 4.87 -6.37 -8.37
C HIS A 354 4.47 -4.91 -8.15
N TRP A 355 3.76 -4.64 -7.06
CA TRP A 355 3.31 -3.29 -6.73
C TRP A 355 3.10 -3.15 -5.23
N SER A 356 2.79 -1.93 -4.79
CA SER A 356 2.30 -1.68 -3.45
C SER A 356 1.02 -0.83 -3.49
N GLY A 357 0.26 -0.84 -2.41
CA GLY A 357 -0.88 0.04 -2.20
C GLY A 357 -0.88 0.61 -0.79
N LEU A 358 -1.42 1.82 -0.63
CA LEU A 358 -1.54 2.49 0.67
C LEU A 358 -2.97 2.37 1.20
N ARG A 359 -3.17 1.51 2.20
CA ARG A 359 -4.46 1.28 2.85
C ARG A 359 -4.82 2.49 3.72
N PRO A 360 -5.99 3.12 3.54
CA PRO A 360 -6.45 4.20 4.41
C PRO A 360 -6.90 3.65 5.76
N THR A 361 -6.14 3.90 6.83
CA THR A 361 -6.31 3.22 8.11
C THR A 361 -6.59 4.20 9.22
N THR A 362 -7.69 3.98 9.95
CA THR A 362 -8.04 4.69 11.19
C THR A 362 -7.44 3.98 12.42
N PRO A 363 -7.33 4.66 13.59
CA PRO A 363 -6.80 4.04 14.81
C PRO A 363 -7.55 2.79 15.24
N ASP A 364 -8.88 2.76 15.06
CA ASP A 364 -9.74 1.62 15.39
C ASP A 364 -9.92 0.64 14.22
N ARG A 365 -9.28 0.93 13.06
CA ARG A 365 -9.41 0.17 11.79
C ARG A 365 -10.85 0.06 11.27
N LEU A 366 -11.78 0.87 11.78
CA LEU A 366 -13.16 0.97 11.31
C LEU A 366 -13.30 2.09 10.26
N PRO A 367 -14.21 1.95 9.28
CA PRO A 367 -14.53 3.01 8.33
C PRO A 367 -14.86 4.36 8.98
N VAL A 368 -14.64 5.43 8.23
CA VAL A 368 -15.16 6.77 8.54
C VAL A 368 -16.13 7.19 7.44
N VAL A 369 -17.39 7.39 7.80
CA VAL A 369 -18.41 7.93 6.89
C VAL A 369 -19.35 8.88 7.63
N GLY A 370 -19.59 10.05 7.05
CA GLY A 370 -20.54 11.02 7.61
C GLY A 370 -19.96 12.43 7.78
N GLU A 371 -20.36 13.11 8.84
CA GLU A 371 -20.13 14.53 9.04
C GLU A 371 -18.66 14.91 9.26
N THR A 372 -18.35 16.14 8.89
CA THR A 372 -17.09 16.80 9.24
C THR A 372 -17.40 18.10 9.97
N ARG A 373 -16.38 18.90 10.31
CA ARG A 373 -16.61 20.27 10.82
C ARG A 373 -17.35 21.18 9.82
N TYR A 374 -17.38 20.82 8.54
CA TYR A 374 -18.08 21.56 7.50
C TYR A 374 -19.42 20.92 7.17
N SER A 375 -20.51 21.68 7.20
CA SER A 375 -21.87 21.15 7.11
C SER A 375 -22.24 20.60 5.72
N ASN A 376 -21.45 20.91 4.69
CA ASN A 376 -21.66 20.46 3.32
C ASN A 376 -20.56 19.52 2.81
N VAL A 377 -19.72 19.01 3.72
CA VAL A 377 -18.68 18.02 3.41
C VAL A 377 -19.01 16.71 4.11
N THR A 378 -19.11 15.64 3.33
CA THR A 378 -19.22 14.26 3.83
C THR A 378 -17.89 13.56 3.61
N VAL A 379 -17.40 12.82 4.60
CA VAL A 379 -16.25 11.91 4.42
C VAL A 379 -16.75 10.50 4.10
N LEU A 380 -16.00 9.76 3.28
CA LEU A 380 -16.08 8.31 3.13
C LEU A 380 -14.66 7.75 2.90
N GLY A 381 -14.07 7.14 3.93
CA GLY A 381 -12.74 6.54 3.86
C GLY A 381 -12.37 5.72 5.09
N GLY A 382 -11.08 5.59 5.38
CA GLY A 382 -10.61 4.76 6.50
C GLY A 382 -10.95 3.28 6.34
N LEU A 383 -11.11 2.81 5.11
CA LEU A 383 -11.65 1.47 4.80
C LEU A 383 -10.65 0.32 4.99
N HIS A 384 -9.40 0.64 5.35
CA HIS A 384 -8.32 -0.31 5.61
C HIS A 384 -8.23 -1.40 4.52
N ARG A 385 -8.40 -2.67 4.91
CA ARG A 385 -8.34 -3.86 4.05
C ARG A 385 -9.64 -4.16 3.30
N ASN A 386 -10.76 -3.61 3.75
CA ASN A 386 -12.11 -3.98 3.32
C ASN A 386 -12.76 -2.98 2.35
N GLY A 387 -11.98 -2.07 1.76
CA GLY A 387 -12.53 -1.01 0.91
C GLY A 387 -13.25 -1.49 -0.35
N ILE A 388 -12.82 -2.62 -0.92
CA ILE A 388 -13.57 -3.26 -2.01
C ILE A 388 -14.89 -3.79 -1.43
N LEU A 389 -14.82 -4.78 -0.51
CA LEU A 389 -15.98 -5.39 0.14
C LEU A 389 -17.06 -4.39 0.58
N LEU A 390 -16.68 -3.25 1.16
CA LEU A 390 -17.61 -2.29 1.76
C LEU A 390 -18.16 -1.25 0.78
N ALA A 391 -17.66 -1.17 -0.45
CA ALA A 391 -18.05 -0.13 -1.40
C ALA A 391 -19.57 -0.09 -1.72
N PRO A 392 -20.27 -1.23 -1.96
CA PRO A 392 -21.70 -1.21 -2.25
C PRO A 392 -22.55 -0.56 -1.16
N ILE A 393 -22.33 -0.95 0.10
CA ILE A 393 -23.14 -0.48 1.24
C ILE A 393 -22.71 0.91 1.71
N LEU A 394 -21.40 1.20 1.82
CA LEU A 394 -20.94 2.48 2.34
C LEU A 394 -21.18 3.63 1.36
N SER A 395 -21.29 3.36 0.06
CA SER A 395 -21.75 4.37 -0.90
C SER A 395 -23.23 4.74 -0.68
N GLN A 396 -24.08 3.82 -0.19
CA GLN A 396 -25.46 4.15 0.20
C GLN A 396 -25.51 4.94 1.51
N VAL A 397 -24.65 4.60 2.47
CA VAL A 397 -24.47 5.36 3.72
C VAL A 397 -24.06 6.80 3.39
N ALA A 398 -23.03 6.98 2.56
CA ALA A 398 -22.54 8.29 2.15
C ALA A 398 -23.60 9.08 1.36
N LEU A 399 -24.32 8.43 0.43
CA LEU A 399 -25.41 9.07 -0.32
C LEU A 399 -26.52 9.56 0.62
N SER A 400 -26.93 8.74 1.59
CA SER A 400 -27.98 9.10 2.56
C SER A 400 -27.57 10.32 3.39
N HIS A 401 -26.31 10.36 3.83
CA HIS A 401 -25.76 11.52 4.52
C HIS A 401 -25.70 12.77 3.63
N LEU A 402 -25.19 12.65 2.39
CA LEU A 402 -25.13 13.74 1.41
C LEU A 402 -26.52 14.32 1.12
N LEU A 403 -27.56 13.48 1.08
CA LEU A 403 -28.95 13.88 0.84
C LEU A 403 -29.70 14.30 2.12
N GLN A 404 -29.07 14.20 3.29
CA GLN A 404 -29.69 14.43 4.60
C GLN A 404 -30.98 13.61 4.79
N ARG A 405 -30.95 12.35 4.32
CA ARG A 405 -32.07 11.41 4.43
C ARG A 405 -31.77 10.38 5.49
N THR A 406 -32.80 9.96 6.21
CA THR A 406 -32.72 8.79 7.10
C THR A 406 -32.95 7.54 6.25
N PRO A 407 -31.99 6.58 6.20
CA PRO A 407 -32.18 5.33 5.49
C PRO A 407 -33.30 4.47 6.11
N ASP A 408 -34.05 3.74 5.28
CA ASP A 408 -35.07 2.79 5.74
C ASP A 408 -34.45 1.52 6.34
N GLU A 409 -33.28 1.12 5.84
CA GLU A 409 -32.57 -0.07 6.32
C GLU A 409 -31.88 0.19 7.67
N ALA A 410 -32.19 -0.64 8.66
CA ALA A 410 -31.70 -0.48 10.03
C ALA A 410 -30.17 -0.56 10.13
N LEU A 411 -29.54 -1.47 9.39
CA LEU A 411 -28.09 -1.65 9.40
C LEU A 411 -27.36 -0.43 8.82
N ILE A 412 -27.93 0.23 7.80
CA ILE A 412 -27.36 1.47 7.24
C ILE A 412 -27.44 2.59 8.27
N ARG A 413 -28.56 2.72 9.01
CA ARG A 413 -28.66 3.68 10.12
C ARG A 413 -27.64 3.42 11.22
N GLU A 414 -27.45 2.15 11.59
CA GLU A 414 -26.45 1.76 12.59
C GLU A 414 -25.03 2.10 12.10
N ALA A 415 -24.71 1.79 10.85
CA ALA A 415 -23.43 2.12 10.23
C ALA A 415 -23.18 3.64 10.18
N MET A 416 -24.20 4.46 9.89
CA MET A 416 -24.10 5.93 9.93
C MET A 416 -23.68 6.45 11.31
N VAL A 417 -24.11 5.81 12.39
CA VAL A 417 -23.75 6.18 13.77
C VAL A 417 -22.37 5.62 14.12
N ALA A 418 -22.17 4.32 13.93
CA ALA A 418 -20.95 3.62 14.34
C ALA A 418 -19.70 4.11 13.60
N PHE A 419 -19.83 4.46 12.32
CA PHE A 419 -18.72 4.93 11.49
C PHE A 419 -18.63 6.45 11.38
N ASN A 420 -19.44 7.18 12.16
CA ASN A 420 -19.37 8.63 12.20
C ASN A 420 -17.97 9.10 12.68
N PRO A 421 -17.34 10.10 12.03
CA PRO A 421 -16.04 10.61 12.48
C PRO A 421 -16.04 11.20 13.89
N SER A 422 -17.19 11.64 14.40
CA SER A 422 -17.32 12.21 15.75
C SER A 422 -16.89 11.26 16.87
N ARG A 423 -16.84 9.94 16.61
CA ARG A 423 -16.33 8.95 17.58
C ARG A 423 -14.89 9.21 18.01
N PHE A 424 -14.11 9.93 17.21
CA PHE A 424 -12.73 10.32 17.54
C PHE A 424 -12.61 11.66 18.30
N ARG A 425 -13.71 12.39 18.54
CA ARG A 425 -13.67 13.71 19.20
C ARG A 425 -13.16 13.65 20.65
N HIS A 426 -13.31 12.51 21.34
CA HIS A 426 -12.81 12.34 22.72
C HIS A 426 -11.35 11.88 22.79
N SER A 427 -10.79 11.38 21.68
CA SER A 427 -9.43 10.83 21.59
C SER A 427 -8.42 11.82 20.99
N ILE A 428 -8.87 12.99 20.55
CA ILE A 428 -8.03 14.05 19.99
C ILE A 428 -7.98 15.19 21.01
N ARG A 429 -7.12 15.07 22.03
CA ARG A 429 -6.56 16.26 22.69
C ARG A 429 -5.41 16.73 21.79
N ILE A 430 -5.74 17.56 20.81
CA ILE A 430 -4.75 18.50 20.30
C ILE A 430 -4.78 19.62 21.32
N GLU A 431 -3.68 19.82 22.05
CA GLU A 431 -3.49 21.07 22.79
C GLU A 431 -3.55 22.20 21.74
N GLU A 432 -4.66 22.94 21.74
CA GLU A 432 -4.75 24.18 20.98
C GLU A 432 -3.71 25.14 21.57
N PRO A 433 -2.84 25.75 20.75
CA PRO A 433 -1.96 26.79 21.26
C PRO A 433 -2.85 27.96 21.68
N GLU A 434 -2.86 28.26 22.98
CA GLU A 434 -3.53 29.45 23.50
C GLU A 434 -3.02 30.69 22.76
N ASP A 435 -3.97 31.51 22.30
CA ASP A 435 -3.75 32.81 21.68
C ASP A 435 -2.86 33.69 22.56
N THR A 436 -1.56 33.62 22.32
CA THR A 436 -0.60 34.62 22.76
C THR A 436 0.18 35.07 21.55
N ILE A 437 0.05 36.36 21.24
CA ILE A 437 0.82 37.04 20.22
C ILE A 437 2.19 37.37 20.86
N PRO A 438 3.30 36.87 20.30
CA PRO A 438 4.50 37.69 20.27
C PRO A 438 5.12 37.77 18.87
N THR A 439 5.59 38.98 18.62
CA THR A 439 6.35 39.50 17.50
C THR A 439 7.64 38.75 17.17
N THR A 440 7.93 38.68 15.87
CA THR A 440 9.24 38.60 15.18
C THR A 440 10.14 37.36 15.37
N GLN A 441 10.27 36.63 14.25
CA GLN A 441 11.46 35.92 13.71
C GLN A 441 12.21 34.90 14.59
N THR A 442 12.03 33.61 14.28
CA THR A 442 13.01 32.72 13.60
C THR A 442 12.40 31.32 13.47
N GLU A 443 12.63 30.64 12.35
CA GLU A 443 12.13 29.28 12.09
C GLU A 443 12.76 28.29 13.09
N GLU A 444 11.94 27.69 13.98
CA GLU A 444 12.34 26.53 14.79
C GLU A 444 11.54 25.29 14.37
N HIS A 445 12.26 24.28 13.89
CA HIS A 445 11.77 22.92 13.69
C HIS A 445 11.35 22.27 15.02
N PRO A 446 10.38 21.35 15.03
CA PRO A 446 9.97 20.63 16.24
C PRO A 446 11.15 19.84 16.84
N ARG A 447 11.55 20.17 18.07
CA ARG A 447 12.60 19.46 18.82
C ARG A 447 12.00 18.26 19.54
N ILE A 448 12.50 17.06 19.23
CA ILE A 448 12.24 15.84 20.01
C ILE A 448 13.07 15.91 21.29
N VAL A 449 12.43 15.91 22.46
CA VAL A 449 13.10 15.83 23.77
C VAL A 449 13.05 14.39 24.26
N LEU A 450 14.23 13.79 24.45
CA LEU A 450 14.37 12.44 25.01
C LEU A 450 14.34 12.52 26.54
N TRP A 451 13.67 11.58 27.19
CA TRP A 451 13.56 11.46 28.64
C TRP A 451 14.29 10.21 29.13
N LYS A 452 14.89 10.28 30.31
CA LYS A 452 15.45 9.11 31.00
C LYS A 452 14.91 9.04 32.43
N LEU A 453 14.86 7.83 32.98
CA LEU A 453 14.60 7.66 34.41
C LEU A 453 15.90 7.89 35.19
N ASP A 454 15.83 8.69 36.24
CA ASP A 454 16.92 8.81 37.18
C ASP A 454 17.00 7.59 38.12
N GLN A 455 18.02 7.56 38.97
CA GLN A 455 18.25 6.49 39.95
C GLN A 455 17.15 6.32 41.00
N ASN A 456 16.17 7.23 41.05
CA ASN A 456 14.99 7.16 41.90
C ASN A 456 13.71 6.85 41.10
N GLY A 457 13.82 6.58 39.80
CA GLY A 457 12.69 6.27 38.93
C GLY A 457 11.89 7.49 38.47
N GLN A 458 12.46 8.70 38.53
CA GLN A 458 11.79 9.93 38.09
C GLN A 458 12.24 10.32 36.68
N GLU A 459 11.28 10.68 35.80
CA GLU A 459 11.58 11.10 34.43
C GLU A 459 12.28 12.46 34.42
N VAL A 460 13.50 12.49 33.88
CA VAL A 460 14.31 13.69 33.70
C VAL A 460 14.73 13.86 32.23
N PRO A 461 14.69 15.08 31.67
CA PRO A 461 15.05 15.32 30.28
C PRO A 461 16.54 15.09 30.04
N VAL A 462 16.87 14.43 28.93
CA VAL A 462 18.24 14.23 28.46
C VAL A 462 18.70 15.49 27.75
N LEU A 463 19.34 16.40 28.50
CA LEU A 463 19.98 17.57 27.90
C LEU A 463 21.23 17.14 27.12
N PRO A 464 21.39 17.51 25.84
CA PRO A 464 22.63 17.26 25.12
C PRO A 464 23.76 18.03 25.81
N LYS A 465 24.84 17.32 26.20
CA LYS A 465 26.05 17.97 26.71
C LYS A 465 26.61 18.87 25.61
N GLN A 466 26.65 20.17 25.85
CA GLN A 466 27.41 21.09 25.00
C GLN A 466 28.88 20.66 24.96
N PRO A 467 29.56 20.71 23.80
CA PRO A 467 31.02 20.62 23.78
C PRO A 467 31.61 21.82 24.55
N PRO A 468 32.79 21.68 25.17
CA PRO A 468 33.40 22.79 25.89
C PRO A 468 33.73 23.93 24.91
N VAL A 469 33.31 25.14 25.29
CA VAL A 469 33.64 26.38 24.60
C VAL A 469 35.14 26.65 24.75
N CYS A 470 35.89 26.58 23.65
CA CYS A 470 37.25 27.11 23.61
C CYS A 470 37.19 28.64 23.60
N PHE A 471 37.70 29.26 24.67
CA PHE A 471 38.02 30.67 24.71
C PHE A 471 39.21 30.95 23.78
N LEU A 472 39.01 31.73 22.72
CA LEU A 472 40.08 32.48 22.07
C LEU A 472 40.08 33.88 22.67
N GLY A 473 41.17 34.20 23.36
CA GLY A 473 41.38 35.48 24.04
C GLY A 473 41.68 36.63 23.09
N ASP A 474 41.44 37.83 23.62
CA ASP A 474 41.85 39.14 23.11
C ASP A 474 43.19 39.14 22.38
N GLN A 475 43.27 39.87 21.27
CA GLN A 475 44.21 40.98 21.05
C GLN A 475 43.78 41.88 19.87
N GLY A 476 43.73 43.19 20.12
CA GLY A 476 44.36 44.17 19.23
C GLY A 476 43.51 44.89 18.17
N ASP A 477 42.84 45.96 18.60
CA ASP A 477 43.04 47.35 18.11
C ASP A 477 43.03 47.65 16.59
N LEU A 478 42.04 48.42 16.12
CA LEU A 478 42.19 49.77 15.53
C LEU A 478 41.07 50.17 14.52
N SER A 479 40.45 51.31 14.84
CA SER A 479 39.90 52.37 13.95
C SER A 479 38.74 52.12 12.98
N SER A 480 37.62 52.78 13.31
CA SER A 480 36.53 53.32 12.46
C SER A 480 37.04 54.36 11.42
N PRO A 481 36.19 55.12 10.65
CA PRO A 481 34.73 55.01 10.39
C PRO A 481 34.28 55.33 8.92
N GLU A 482 32.94 55.29 8.71
CA GLU A 482 32.12 56.23 7.88
C GLU A 482 32.00 56.13 6.33
N GLY A 483 30.76 56.42 5.86
CA GLY A 483 30.41 56.88 4.50
C GLY A 483 29.60 55.89 3.66
N ASP A 484 28.26 55.79 3.74
CA ASP A 484 27.21 56.64 3.13
C ASP A 484 27.11 56.58 1.58
N GLU A 485 25.86 56.61 1.10
CA GLU A 485 25.37 56.82 -0.29
C GLU A 485 25.03 55.62 -1.23
N ASN A 486 23.72 55.39 -1.35
CA ASN A 486 22.99 55.03 -2.59
C ASN A 486 22.82 56.34 -3.43
N PRO A 487 22.42 56.41 -4.74
CA PRO A 487 21.81 55.39 -5.61
C PRO A 487 22.18 55.48 -7.13
N MET A 488 21.55 54.61 -7.95
CA MET A 488 21.11 54.80 -9.36
C MET A 488 21.49 53.67 -10.35
N THR A 489 20.46 52.93 -10.77
CA THR A 489 20.30 52.29 -12.09
C THR A 489 20.29 53.35 -13.21
N PRO A 490 20.69 53.09 -14.49
CA PRO A 490 19.90 52.20 -15.37
C PRO A 490 20.59 51.52 -16.60
N SER A 491 19.98 50.38 -16.99
CA SER A 491 19.61 49.98 -18.37
C SER A 491 20.64 49.55 -19.44
N LEU A 492 20.16 48.53 -20.20
CA LEU A 492 20.29 48.26 -21.64
C LEU A 492 21.37 47.28 -22.17
N ASN A 493 20.86 46.08 -22.49
CA ASN A 493 20.97 45.35 -23.76
C ASN A 493 22.30 45.35 -24.54
N THR A 494 22.82 44.15 -24.81
CA THR A 494 23.09 43.72 -26.19
C THR A 494 23.20 42.19 -26.30
N ARG A 495 22.51 41.64 -27.31
CA ARG A 495 22.73 40.30 -27.88
C ARG A 495 24.04 40.30 -28.68
N VAL A 496 24.69 39.14 -28.84
CA VAL A 496 24.89 38.42 -30.12
C VAL A 496 25.96 37.32 -30.00
N SER A 497 25.49 36.10 -30.27
CA SER A 497 26.06 34.87 -30.85
C SER A 497 27.57 34.51 -30.93
N ASN A 498 27.76 33.21 -30.71
CA ASN A 498 28.44 32.19 -31.54
C ASN A 498 29.92 31.81 -31.33
N GLU A 499 30.06 30.48 -31.21
CA GLU A 499 31.09 29.58 -31.77
C GLU A 499 32.36 29.27 -30.98
N ALA A 500 32.29 28.08 -30.34
CA ALA A 500 33.20 26.94 -30.45
C ALA A 500 34.72 27.17 -30.43
N LYS A 501 35.38 26.63 -29.40
CA LYS A 501 36.56 25.77 -29.55
C LYS A 501 36.86 24.99 -28.26
N THR A 502 37.05 23.69 -28.48
CA THR A 502 37.66 22.68 -27.62
C THR A 502 38.92 23.16 -26.89
N MET A 503 38.98 22.96 -25.57
CA MET A 503 40.22 22.67 -24.86
C MET A 503 39.90 22.09 -23.47
N VAL A 504 40.36 20.87 -23.24
CA VAL A 504 40.46 20.22 -21.93
C VAL A 504 41.54 20.95 -21.11
N PRO A 505 41.30 21.17 -19.82
CA PRO A 505 42.36 20.90 -18.85
C PRO A 505 41.87 20.04 -17.68
N THR A 506 42.71 19.06 -17.37
CA THR A 506 42.77 18.24 -16.14
C THR A 506 42.81 19.09 -14.86
N PRO A 507 42.41 18.54 -13.70
CA PRO A 507 42.18 19.30 -12.47
C PRO A 507 43.48 19.68 -11.74
N PRO A 508 43.53 20.79 -10.99
CA PRO A 508 44.62 21.03 -10.07
C PRO A 508 44.43 20.25 -8.77
N SER A 509 45.55 19.70 -8.33
CA SER A 509 45.85 19.04 -7.06
C SER A 509 45.28 19.74 -5.82
N ARG A 510 44.68 18.95 -4.92
CA ARG A 510 44.41 19.30 -3.53
C ARG A 510 45.41 18.59 -2.62
N ASP A 511 46.19 19.38 -1.90
CA ASP A 511 46.76 19.13 -0.57
C ASP A 511 46.75 20.52 0.10
N SER A 512 46.41 20.76 1.37
CA SER A 512 46.07 19.90 2.50
C SER A 512 45.46 20.79 3.61
N SER A 513 44.98 20.14 4.67
CA SER A 513 44.66 20.65 6.04
C SER A 513 43.22 21.01 6.39
N SER A 514 42.49 20.01 6.89
CA SER A 514 41.48 20.18 7.96
C SER A 514 41.58 18.97 8.89
N GLU A 515 41.82 19.23 10.18
CA GLU A 515 41.97 18.24 11.25
C GLU A 515 40.74 17.31 11.32
N GLN A 516 40.97 16.01 11.12
CA GLN A 516 39.97 14.96 11.26
C GLN A 516 39.86 14.49 12.72
N SER A 517 38.62 14.36 13.18
CA SER A 517 38.26 13.70 14.44
C SER A 517 38.48 12.19 14.31
N PRO A 518 39.13 11.51 15.27
CA PRO A 518 39.39 10.06 15.22
C PRO A 518 38.12 9.20 15.28
N PHE A 519 36.95 9.81 15.47
CA PHE A 519 35.65 9.14 15.50
C PHE A 519 35.04 8.90 14.10
N GLY A 520 35.39 9.71 13.10
CA GLY A 520 34.85 9.61 11.75
C GLY A 520 35.50 8.51 10.94
N ASP A 521 36.83 8.43 11.00
CA ASP A 521 37.61 7.57 10.11
C ASP A 521 37.41 6.07 10.42
N ALA A 522 37.26 5.69 11.70
CA ALA A 522 37.04 4.29 12.08
C ALA A 522 35.66 3.76 11.68
N TYR A 523 34.63 4.61 11.71
CA TYR A 523 33.27 4.24 11.30
C TYR A 523 33.14 4.25 9.78
N GLU A 524 33.76 5.21 9.10
CA GLU A 524 33.81 5.22 7.64
C GLU A 524 34.59 4.02 7.08
N ASP A 525 35.67 3.56 7.71
CA ASP A 525 36.38 2.35 7.27
C ASP A 525 35.53 1.08 7.42
N VAL A 526 34.74 0.94 8.49
CA VAL A 526 33.80 -0.18 8.66
C VAL A 526 32.67 -0.11 7.63
N THR A 527 32.18 1.09 7.33
CA THR A 527 31.08 1.28 6.37
C THR A 527 31.56 1.10 4.92
N ARG A 528 32.85 1.38 4.65
CA ARG A 528 33.45 1.22 3.31
C ARG A 528 33.76 -0.24 2.95
N HIS A 529 33.90 -1.12 3.95
CA HIS A 529 34.12 -2.57 3.76
C HIS A 529 32.82 -3.42 3.90
N MET A 530 31.67 -2.79 4.16
CA MET A 530 30.37 -3.47 4.25
C MET A 530 29.93 -4.16 2.95
N GLU A 531 30.46 -3.74 1.80
CA GLU A 531 30.08 -4.31 0.49
C GLU A 531 30.84 -5.59 0.12
N ASP A 532 31.91 -5.95 0.85
CA ASP A 532 32.78 -7.09 0.47
C ASP A 532 32.70 -8.32 1.41
N ASP A 533 32.35 -8.17 2.70
CA ASP A 533 32.09 -9.31 3.61
C ASP A 533 31.22 -8.92 4.85
N PRO A 534 29.95 -9.36 4.93
CA PRO A 534 29.05 -9.04 6.04
C PRO A 534 29.54 -9.56 7.41
N GLU A 535 30.35 -10.62 7.46
CA GLU A 535 30.72 -11.30 8.70
C GLU A 535 31.94 -10.66 9.40
N ILE A 536 32.86 -10.06 8.63
CA ILE A 536 33.98 -9.27 9.16
C ILE A 536 33.47 -7.95 9.76
N THR A 537 32.41 -7.38 9.18
CA THR A 537 31.77 -6.14 9.61
C THR A 537 31.16 -6.29 11.02
N GLN A 538 30.57 -7.44 11.33
CA GLN A 538 29.97 -7.69 12.64
C GLN A 538 31.02 -7.82 13.76
N ARG A 539 32.17 -8.47 13.48
CA ARG A 539 33.31 -8.55 14.41
C ARG A 539 33.89 -7.16 14.74
N HIS A 540 34.10 -6.31 13.73
CA HIS A 540 34.64 -4.96 13.95
C HIS A 540 33.67 -4.03 14.67
N ALA A 541 32.37 -4.10 14.37
CA ALA A 541 31.35 -3.30 15.07
C ALA A 541 31.25 -3.69 16.57
N MET A 542 31.36 -4.98 16.88
CA MET A 542 31.33 -5.46 18.27
C MET A 542 32.63 -5.11 19.04
N ALA A 543 33.79 -5.18 18.38
CA ALA A 543 35.06 -4.76 18.96
C ALA A 543 35.11 -3.25 19.25
N LEU A 544 34.58 -2.41 18.34
CA LEU A 544 34.40 -0.97 18.56
C LEU A 544 33.48 -0.69 19.76
N ASN A 545 32.34 -1.37 19.86
CA ASN A 545 31.42 -1.17 20.99
C ASN A 545 32.08 -1.45 22.35
N ARG A 546 33.00 -2.43 22.42
CA ARG A 546 33.74 -2.76 23.65
C ARG A 546 34.78 -1.70 24.02
N SER A 547 35.53 -1.16 23.04
CA SER A 547 36.50 -0.09 23.28
C SER A 547 35.88 1.26 23.64
N PHE A 548 34.58 1.45 23.33
CA PHE A 548 33.78 2.61 23.76
C PHE A 548 32.88 2.34 24.99
N GLY A 549 32.98 1.16 25.64
CA GLY A 549 32.28 0.85 26.88
C GLY A 549 30.77 0.58 26.74
N ILE A 550 30.30 0.22 25.54
CA ILE A 550 28.90 -0.09 25.25
C ILE A 550 28.64 -1.57 25.61
N LYS A 551 27.75 -1.82 26.58
CA LYS A 551 27.39 -3.18 27.03
C LYS A 551 26.36 -3.81 26.10
N THR A 552 26.69 -4.97 25.53
CA THR A 552 25.79 -5.80 24.73
C THR A 552 24.79 -6.52 25.64
N THR A 553 23.50 -6.45 25.32
CA THR A 553 22.43 -7.10 26.09
C THR A 553 21.76 -8.19 25.26
N ARG A 554 21.36 -9.29 25.91
CA ARG A 554 20.49 -10.32 25.35
C ARG A 554 19.11 -10.23 25.98
N THR A 555 18.08 -10.59 25.25
CA THR A 555 16.74 -10.76 25.80
C THR A 555 16.62 -12.19 26.33
N THR A 556 16.36 -12.33 27.63
CA THR A 556 16.14 -13.65 28.25
C THR A 556 14.78 -14.22 27.84
N ALA A 557 14.55 -15.52 28.09
CA ALA A 557 13.27 -16.18 27.78
C ALA A 557 12.05 -15.59 28.52
N SER A 558 12.28 -14.83 29.60
CA SER A 558 11.25 -14.05 30.31
C SER A 558 11.00 -12.67 29.71
N GLY A 559 11.70 -12.29 28.65
CA GLY A 559 11.58 -10.98 27.99
C GLY A 559 12.41 -9.87 28.63
N GLU A 560 13.18 -10.15 29.69
CA GLU A 560 14.00 -9.14 30.36
C GLU A 560 15.39 -9.03 29.72
N PRO A 561 15.88 -7.81 29.43
CA PRO A 561 17.24 -7.61 28.93
C PRO A 561 18.28 -7.87 30.02
N SER A 562 19.19 -8.80 29.77
CA SER A 562 20.33 -9.12 30.63
C SER A 562 21.64 -8.85 29.90
N CYS A 563 22.62 -8.24 30.58
CA CYS A 563 23.98 -8.11 30.04
C CYS A 563 24.61 -9.51 29.87
N ILE A 564 25.27 -9.73 28.74
CA ILE A 564 26.08 -10.94 28.50
C ILE A 564 27.36 -10.84 29.34
N SER A 565 27.76 -11.92 30.03
CA SER A 565 29.02 -11.94 30.78
C SER A 565 30.24 -12.09 29.84
N ASP A 566 31.45 -11.75 30.31
CA ASP A 566 32.67 -11.92 29.51
C ASP A 566 32.91 -13.40 29.14
N ASP A 567 32.60 -14.33 30.04
CA ASP A 567 32.70 -15.78 29.78
C ASP A 567 31.69 -16.26 28.72
N GLU A 568 30.47 -15.71 28.73
CA GLU A 568 29.45 -16.02 27.72
C GLU A 568 29.84 -15.46 26.34
N PHE A 569 30.50 -14.30 26.31
CA PHE A 569 31.01 -13.71 25.09
C PHE A 569 32.17 -14.54 24.50
N GLU A 570 33.13 -14.96 25.31
CA GLU A 570 34.23 -15.83 24.87
C GLU A 570 33.72 -17.17 24.34
N ALA A 571 32.69 -17.74 24.96
CA ALA A 571 32.06 -18.98 24.48
C ALA A 571 31.38 -18.80 23.11
N MET A 572 30.71 -17.66 22.88
CA MET A 572 30.11 -17.33 21.58
C MET A 572 31.17 -17.10 20.51
N GLU A 573 32.27 -16.42 20.85
CA GLU A 573 33.39 -16.19 19.93
C GLU A 573 34.08 -17.50 19.53
N LEU A 574 34.24 -18.42 20.48
CA LEU A 574 34.80 -19.75 20.22
C LEU A 574 33.89 -20.59 19.31
N ALA A 575 32.58 -20.62 19.59
CA ALA A 575 31.61 -21.35 18.78
C ALA A 575 31.52 -20.80 17.34
N PHE A 576 31.61 -19.49 17.18
CA PHE A 576 31.63 -18.83 15.87
C PHE A 576 32.91 -19.15 15.09
N THR A 577 34.06 -19.18 15.76
CA THR A 577 35.35 -19.50 15.15
C THR A 577 35.42 -20.97 14.70
N GLU A 578 34.86 -21.89 15.49
CA GLU A 578 34.78 -23.30 15.12
C GLU A 578 33.82 -23.53 13.93
N GLY A 579 32.67 -22.84 13.92
CA GLY A 579 31.73 -22.88 12.80
C GLY A 579 32.31 -22.34 11.48
N LEU A 580 33.12 -21.28 11.54
CA LEU A 580 33.85 -20.77 10.37
C LEU A 580 34.86 -21.79 9.83
N ARG A 581 35.59 -22.47 10.73
CA ARG A 581 36.55 -23.51 10.36
C ARG A 581 35.86 -24.71 9.69
N GLU A 582 34.67 -25.07 10.16
CA GLU A 582 33.84 -26.11 9.53
C GLU A 582 33.33 -25.67 8.14
N ALA A 583 32.89 -24.42 7.99
CA ALA A 583 32.42 -23.87 6.72
C ALA A 583 33.53 -23.77 5.66
N GLU A 584 34.74 -23.34 6.04
CA GLU A 584 35.91 -23.33 5.15
C GLU A 584 36.32 -24.75 4.74
N THR A 585 36.28 -25.69 5.69
CA THR A 585 36.53 -27.10 5.40
C THR A 585 35.48 -27.64 4.40
N PHE A 586 34.21 -27.30 4.58
CA PHE A 586 33.13 -27.71 3.69
C PHE A 586 33.23 -27.11 2.28
N LYS A 587 33.57 -25.82 2.20
CA LYS A 587 33.86 -25.14 0.92
C LYS A 587 35.03 -25.78 0.20
N HIS A 588 36.12 -26.08 0.92
CA HIS A 588 37.28 -26.78 0.35
C HIS A 588 36.92 -28.20 -0.13
N CYS A 589 36.02 -28.91 0.56
CA CYS A 589 35.48 -30.20 0.13
C CYS A 589 34.66 -30.12 -1.16
N LEU A 590 33.84 -29.08 -1.32
CA LEU A 590 33.03 -28.85 -2.53
C LEU A 590 33.90 -28.53 -3.74
N GLU A 591 35.01 -27.82 -3.53
CA GLU A 591 35.91 -27.39 -4.59
C GLU A 591 36.92 -28.48 -5.00
N ASN A 592 37.25 -29.44 -4.11
CA ASN A 592 38.25 -30.49 -4.36
C ASN A 592 37.77 -31.91 -3.99
N PRO A 593 36.78 -32.47 -4.72
CA PRO A 593 36.09 -33.72 -4.36
C PRO A 593 36.92 -35.01 -4.48
N GLN A 594 38.21 -34.94 -4.83
CA GLN A 594 39.11 -36.08 -5.03
C GLN A 594 40.33 -36.10 -4.10
N ASP A 595 40.41 -35.20 -3.12
CA ASP A 595 41.54 -35.15 -2.17
C ASP A 595 41.48 -36.33 -1.15
N PRO A 596 42.49 -37.24 -1.13
CA PRO A 596 42.51 -38.38 -0.21
C PRO A 596 42.63 -38.03 1.28
N ALA A 597 43.05 -36.80 1.63
CA ALA A 597 43.10 -36.34 3.01
C ALA A 597 41.68 -36.12 3.60
N LEU A 598 40.71 -35.76 2.76
CA LEU A 598 39.34 -35.43 3.17
C LEU A 598 38.44 -36.64 3.44
N LEU A 599 38.77 -37.82 2.91
CA LEU A 599 38.06 -39.07 3.22
C LEU A 599 38.29 -39.52 4.68
N ARG A 600 39.46 -39.22 5.25
CA ARG A 600 39.75 -39.49 6.67
C ARG A 600 39.05 -38.50 7.61
N SER A 601 38.95 -37.23 7.21
CA SER A 601 38.25 -36.20 8.00
C SER A 601 36.75 -36.46 8.08
N ARG A 602 36.15 -37.07 7.05
CA ARG A 602 34.72 -37.40 7.03
C ARG A 602 34.36 -38.51 8.04
N GLU A 603 35.23 -39.49 8.25
CA GLU A 603 35.07 -40.52 9.30
C GLU A 603 35.33 -39.97 10.71
N GLU A 604 36.20 -38.97 10.87
CA GLU A 604 36.44 -38.28 12.15
C GLU A 604 35.28 -37.35 12.56
N VAL A 605 34.66 -36.66 11.61
CA VAL A 605 33.47 -35.81 11.85
C VAL A 605 32.25 -36.66 12.22
N GLU A 606 32.07 -37.83 11.60
CA GLU A 606 30.99 -38.74 12.00
C GLU A 606 31.24 -39.37 13.38
N ARG A 607 32.49 -39.70 13.76
CA ARG A 607 32.81 -40.11 15.13
C ARG A 607 32.59 -39.00 16.16
N SER A 608 32.88 -37.75 15.81
CA SER A 608 32.70 -36.59 16.70
C SER A 608 31.21 -36.36 17.06
N LYS A 609 30.29 -36.61 16.10
CA LYS A 609 28.83 -36.55 16.31
C LYS A 609 28.29 -37.62 17.24
N GLU A 610 28.93 -38.79 17.34
CA GLU A 610 28.55 -39.83 18.31
C GLU A 610 29.08 -39.53 19.73
N SER A 611 30.23 -38.86 19.86
CA SER A 611 30.85 -38.55 21.16
C SER A 611 30.35 -37.26 21.85
N SER A 612 29.58 -36.41 21.16
CA SER A 612 29.11 -35.11 21.68
C SER A 612 27.82 -35.19 22.52
N ASN A 613 27.39 -36.38 22.92
CA ASN A 613 26.19 -36.60 23.72
C ASN A 613 26.44 -36.58 25.26
N ILE A 614 27.41 -35.78 25.72
CA ILE A 614 27.70 -35.61 27.14
C ILE A 614 27.67 -34.11 27.47
N ASN A 615 26.74 -33.76 28.38
CA ASN A 615 26.49 -32.43 28.98
C ASN A 615 25.54 -31.46 28.25
N GLY A 616 24.29 -31.88 28.03
CA GLY A 616 23.11 -31.10 28.44
C GLY A 616 22.85 -29.70 27.82
N LEU A 617 23.52 -29.31 26.74
CA LEU A 617 23.20 -28.13 25.93
C LEU A 617 22.86 -28.59 24.52
N SER A 618 21.57 -28.65 24.19
CA SER A 618 21.14 -28.89 22.81
C SER A 618 21.32 -27.61 22.00
N THR A 619 22.39 -27.51 21.22
CA THR A 619 22.49 -26.53 20.14
C THR A 619 21.60 -27.00 18.99
N SER A 620 20.39 -26.43 18.90
CA SER A 620 19.52 -26.58 17.74
C SER A 620 20.03 -25.69 16.60
N SER A 621 21.15 -26.09 16.01
CA SER A 621 21.68 -25.49 14.76
C SER A 621 22.04 -26.59 13.75
N GLY A 622 21.22 -27.63 13.70
CA GLY A 622 21.18 -28.60 12.61
C GLY A 622 19.86 -28.44 11.87
N GLY A 623 19.75 -27.44 11.01
CA GLY A 623 18.50 -27.15 10.30
C GLY A 623 18.47 -25.86 9.49
N TYR A 624 19.61 -25.43 8.97
CA TYR A 624 19.67 -24.49 7.84
C TYR A 624 20.77 -24.99 6.90
N PHE A 625 20.38 -25.89 5.99
CA PHE A 625 21.11 -26.26 4.79
C PHE A 625 20.11 -26.30 3.64
#